data_AF-A0A528IKX2-F1
#
_entry.id   AF-A0A528IKX2-F1
#
_cell.length_a   1.000
_cell.length_b   1.000
_cell.length_c   1.000
_cell.angle_alpha   90.00
_cell.angle_beta   90.00
_cell.angle_gamma   90.00
#
_symmetry.space_group_name_H-M   'P 1'
#
loop_
_entity.id
_entity.type
_entity.pdbx_description
1 polymer ?
#
loop_
_entity_poly.entity_id
_entity_poly.type
_entity_poly.pdbx_seq_one_letter_code
_entity_poly.pdbx_strand_id
1 'polypeptide(L)'
;LHTKQAPYRTYAMSFEIARDTIPDALYWDTEDPYHYVRLQPGESRTDFLIVGGEDHKTGQADDAGDRFAALAAWTKRLLPDVGVETNRWSGQVMETVDYAGFIGRNPGNSRVFVATGDSGQGITHGVVAGLLISDLILKGESPWRELYEPSRKTARAIGEYLSENATAIKSFAEYIAPGEIDSVDKLRPGEGAIVREGLTKIAAFRDDDGTLYKRSAACTHIGCHVHWNSLERCWDCPCHGSHFAIDGTALNGPAVSPLASE
;
A
#
# COMPACT_ATOMS: atom_id res chain seq x y z
N LEU A 1 -0.50 11.31 -13.18
CA LEU A 1 -0.63 9.87 -12.85
C LEU A 1 -0.83 9.72 -11.36
N HIS A 2 0.13 10.12 -10.53
CA HIS A 2 0.08 9.98 -9.07
C HIS A 2 -1.16 10.60 -8.40
N THR A 3 -1.66 11.76 -8.86
CA THR A 3 -2.89 12.36 -8.30
C THR A 3 -4.19 11.64 -8.66
N LYS A 4 -4.14 10.64 -9.55
CA LYS A 4 -5.30 9.83 -9.98
C LYS A 4 -5.29 8.42 -9.37
N GLN A 5 -4.41 8.18 -8.40
CA GLN A 5 -4.35 6.91 -7.68
C GLN A 5 -3.93 7.16 -6.24
N ALA A 6 -4.36 6.30 -5.35
CA ALA A 6 -4.09 6.41 -3.93
C ALA A 6 -3.44 5.13 -3.40
N PRO A 7 -2.47 5.25 -2.48
CA PRO A 7 -1.86 4.10 -1.85
C PRO A 7 -2.75 3.54 -0.74
N TYR A 8 -3.03 2.25 -0.80
CA TYR A 8 -3.74 1.51 0.24
C TYR A 8 -2.85 0.40 0.77
N ARG A 9 -2.90 0.20 2.09
CA ARG A 9 -2.32 -0.92 2.80
C ARG A 9 -3.40 -1.98 2.94
N THR A 10 -3.09 -3.21 2.55
CA THR A 10 -3.94 -4.40 2.69
C THR A 10 -3.25 -5.44 3.55
N TYR A 11 -4.01 -6.28 4.25
CA TYR A 11 -3.52 -7.30 5.16
C TYR A 11 -3.92 -8.68 4.67
N ALA A 12 -3.07 -9.66 4.94
CA ALA A 12 -3.37 -11.05 4.65
C ALA A 12 -2.81 -11.98 5.73
N MET A 13 -3.51 -13.09 5.90
CA MET A 13 -3.15 -14.17 6.80
C MET A 13 -3.30 -15.50 6.07
N SER A 14 -2.52 -16.50 6.49
CA SER A 14 -2.71 -17.88 6.03
C SER A 14 -2.95 -18.81 7.21
N PHE A 15 -3.85 -19.77 7.00
CA PHE A 15 -4.20 -20.80 7.97
C PHE A 15 -4.09 -22.18 7.33
N GLU A 16 -3.70 -23.18 8.10
CA GLU A 16 -3.85 -24.58 7.65
C GLU A 16 -5.33 -24.94 7.51
N ILE A 17 -5.67 -25.71 6.48
CA ILE A 17 -7.00 -26.25 6.27
C ILE A 17 -6.90 -27.66 5.68
N ALA A 18 -7.74 -28.59 6.13
CA ALA A 18 -7.76 -29.92 5.54
C ALA A 18 -8.21 -29.82 4.07
N ARG A 19 -7.51 -30.55 3.18
CA ARG A 19 -7.88 -30.60 1.76
C ARG A 19 -9.33 -31.04 1.59
N ASP A 20 -10.00 -30.45 0.61
CA ASP A 20 -11.41 -30.70 0.27
C ASP A 20 -12.44 -30.14 1.30
N THR A 21 -12.01 -29.34 2.29
CA THR A 21 -12.94 -28.69 3.26
C THR A 21 -13.83 -27.64 2.59
N ILE A 22 -13.27 -26.86 1.67
CA ILE A 22 -14.00 -25.89 0.85
C ILE A 22 -13.65 -26.09 -0.63
N PRO A 23 -14.53 -25.72 -1.58
CA PRO A 23 -14.19 -25.77 -3.00
C PRO A 23 -13.05 -24.80 -3.34
N ASP A 24 -12.15 -25.24 -4.21
CA ASP A 24 -11.10 -24.39 -4.79
C ASP A 24 -11.70 -23.31 -5.67
N ALA A 25 -11.78 -22.10 -5.11
CA ALA A 25 -12.22 -20.90 -5.78
C ALA A 25 -11.62 -19.65 -5.11
N LEU A 26 -11.69 -18.55 -5.85
CA LEU A 26 -11.45 -17.21 -5.31
C LEU A 26 -12.79 -16.63 -4.87
N TYR A 27 -12.92 -16.33 -3.59
CA TYR A 27 -14.09 -15.69 -3.00
C TYR A 27 -13.74 -14.27 -2.58
N TRP A 28 -14.70 -13.36 -2.69
CA TRP A 28 -14.60 -12.02 -2.10
C TRP A 28 -16.01 -11.51 -1.78
N ASP A 29 -16.11 -10.67 -0.75
CA ASP A 29 -17.33 -9.94 -0.46
C ASP A 29 -17.38 -8.60 -1.20
N THR A 30 -18.45 -7.85 -0.98
CA THR A 30 -18.63 -6.50 -1.53
C THR A 30 -18.65 -5.44 -0.43
N GLU A 31 -18.03 -5.72 0.72
CA GLU A 31 -17.93 -4.78 1.83
C GLU A 31 -16.78 -3.78 1.61
N ASP A 32 -16.69 -2.77 2.47
CA ASP A 32 -15.61 -1.79 2.49
C ASP A 32 -15.19 -1.54 3.95
N PRO A 33 -14.01 -2.03 4.39
CA PRO A 33 -13.04 -2.78 3.60
C PRO A 33 -13.55 -4.17 3.19
N TYR A 34 -13.18 -4.64 2.00
CA TYR A 34 -13.58 -5.96 1.49
C TYR A 34 -12.73 -7.08 2.11
N HIS A 35 -13.25 -8.30 2.06
CA HIS A 35 -12.48 -9.51 2.36
C HIS A 35 -12.39 -10.42 1.13
N TYR A 36 -11.27 -11.14 1.01
CA TYR A 36 -11.11 -12.19 0.01
C TYR A 36 -10.52 -13.46 0.61
N VAL A 37 -10.81 -14.59 -0.04
CA VAL A 37 -10.36 -15.92 0.34
C VAL A 37 -9.91 -16.68 -0.88
N ARG A 38 -8.75 -17.34 -0.80
CA ARG A 38 -8.31 -18.31 -1.79
C ARG A 38 -7.58 -19.47 -1.13
N LEU A 39 -7.51 -20.60 -1.82
CA LEU A 39 -6.68 -21.73 -1.40
C LEU A 39 -5.31 -21.67 -2.07
N GLN A 40 -4.30 -22.11 -1.31
CA GLN A 40 -2.98 -22.42 -1.80
C GLN A 40 -2.70 -23.89 -1.49
N PRO A 41 -2.50 -24.76 -2.50
CA PRO A 41 -2.19 -26.17 -2.27
C PRO A 41 -0.94 -26.33 -1.40
N GLY A 42 -1.06 -27.20 -0.39
CA GLY A 42 0.05 -27.58 0.49
C GLY A 42 0.51 -29.03 0.26
N GLU A 43 1.36 -29.52 1.15
CA GLU A 43 1.84 -30.91 1.11
C GLU A 43 0.79 -31.89 1.65
N SER A 44 0.80 -33.13 1.13
CA SER A 44 -0.05 -34.23 1.60
C SER A 44 -1.56 -33.91 1.57
N ARG A 45 -2.27 -33.92 2.71
CA ARG A 45 -3.72 -33.68 2.85
C ARG A 45 -4.06 -32.32 3.50
N THR A 46 -3.09 -31.42 3.56
CA THR A 46 -3.25 -30.07 4.13
C THR A 46 -3.03 -29.04 3.03
N ASP A 47 -3.95 -28.09 2.91
CA ASP A 47 -3.81 -26.90 2.08
C ASP A 47 -3.73 -25.66 2.99
N PHE A 48 -3.47 -24.49 2.41
CA PHE A 48 -3.47 -23.21 3.12
C PHE A 48 -4.62 -22.34 2.66
N LEU A 49 -5.44 -21.88 3.59
CA LEU A 49 -6.44 -20.85 3.40
C LEU A 49 -5.76 -19.49 3.50
N ILE A 50 -5.70 -18.74 2.41
CA ILE A 50 -5.24 -17.35 2.43
C ILE A 50 -6.49 -16.46 2.50
N VAL A 51 -6.54 -15.62 3.54
CA VAL A 51 -7.57 -14.60 3.74
C VAL A 51 -6.92 -13.23 3.72
N GLY A 52 -7.57 -12.23 3.15
CA GLY A 52 -7.07 -10.86 3.22
C GLY A 52 -8.18 -9.82 3.17
N GLY A 53 -7.81 -8.57 3.43
CA GLY A 53 -8.72 -7.45 3.59
C GLY A 53 -8.25 -6.49 4.68
N GLU A 54 -9.22 -5.85 5.34
CA GLU A 54 -9.00 -4.82 6.37
C GLU A 54 -8.13 -3.66 5.87
N ASP A 55 -8.39 -3.25 4.63
CA ASP A 55 -7.60 -2.25 3.93
C ASP A 55 -7.77 -0.83 4.54
N HIS A 56 -6.74 0.00 4.40
CA HIS A 56 -6.82 1.44 4.69
C HIS A 56 -5.80 2.23 3.88
N LYS A 57 -5.94 3.56 3.85
CA LYS A 57 -4.95 4.43 3.21
C LYS A 57 -3.59 4.30 3.88
N THR A 58 -2.55 4.09 3.07
CA THR A 58 -1.15 3.99 3.55
C THR A 58 -0.78 5.22 4.39
N GLY A 59 -0.03 4.99 5.47
CA GLY A 59 0.49 6.05 6.34
C GLY A 59 -0.58 6.84 7.12
N GLN A 60 -1.83 6.35 7.18
CA GLN A 60 -2.90 7.02 7.95
C GLN A 60 -3.33 6.28 9.23
N ALA A 61 -2.80 5.08 9.45
CA ALA A 61 -3.02 4.28 10.65
C ALA A 61 -1.80 3.40 10.94
N ASP A 62 -1.59 3.07 12.22
CA ASP A 62 -0.55 2.15 12.71
C ASP A 62 -1.21 1.11 13.66
N ASP A 63 -2.27 0.47 13.18
CA ASP A 63 -3.19 -0.41 13.91
C ASP A 63 -3.19 -1.85 13.35
N ALA A 64 -2.07 -2.28 12.75
CA ALA A 64 -1.93 -3.59 12.10
C ALA A 64 -2.37 -4.78 12.99
N GLY A 65 -2.08 -4.70 14.29
CA GLY A 65 -2.49 -5.73 15.25
C GLY A 65 -4.01 -5.89 15.33
N ASP A 66 -4.76 -4.78 15.35
CA ASP A 66 -6.22 -4.78 15.40
C ASP A 66 -6.82 -5.33 14.10
N ARG A 67 -6.21 -5.01 12.95
CA ARG A 67 -6.62 -5.51 11.63
C ARG A 67 -6.41 -7.02 11.49
N PHE A 68 -5.26 -7.53 11.92
CA PHE A 68 -5.04 -8.98 11.96
C PHE A 68 -6.02 -9.67 12.92
N ALA A 69 -6.35 -9.05 14.05
CA ALA A 69 -7.36 -9.60 14.96
C ALA A 69 -8.75 -9.62 14.32
N ALA A 70 -9.12 -8.59 13.57
CA ALA A 70 -10.38 -8.52 12.83
C ALA A 70 -10.47 -9.58 11.72
N LEU A 71 -9.43 -9.72 10.89
CA LEU A 71 -9.33 -10.79 9.86
C LEU A 71 -9.43 -12.18 10.48
N ALA A 72 -8.71 -12.44 11.57
CA ALA A 72 -8.77 -13.72 12.26
C ALA A 72 -10.17 -14.01 12.84
N ALA A 73 -10.82 -12.99 13.42
CA ALA A 73 -12.19 -13.12 13.93
C ALA A 73 -13.20 -13.36 12.81
N TRP A 74 -13.07 -12.66 11.67
CA TRP A 74 -13.90 -12.87 10.49
C TRP A 74 -13.74 -14.29 9.93
N THR A 75 -12.50 -14.77 9.82
CA THR A 75 -12.19 -16.11 9.32
C THR A 75 -12.81 -17.19 10.20
N LYS A 76 -12.67 -17.08 11.53
CA LYS A 76 -13.23 -18.04 12.49
C LYS A 76 -14.77 -18.05 12.51
N ARG A 77 -15.44 -16.95 12.14
CA ARG A 77 -16.90 -16.94 12.01
C ARG A 77 -17.37 -17.77 10.81
N LEU A 78 -16.61 -17.75 9.71
CA LEU A 78 -16.94 -18.50 8.49
C LEU A 78 -16.48 -19.96 8.56
N LEU A 79 -15.32 -20.19 9.16
CA LEU A 79 -14.68 -21.51 9.30
C LEU A 79 -14.25 -21.71 10.76
N PRO A 80 -15.17 -22.13 11.65
CA PRO A 80 -14.87 -22.34 13.07
C PRO A 80 -13.75 -23.35 13.33
N ASP A 81 -13.61 -24.34 12.46
CA ASP A 81 -12.60 -25.41 12.55
C ASP A 81 -11.34 -25.13 11.71
N VAL A 82 -11.12 -23.88 11.30
CA VAL A 82 -9.89 -23.49 10.59
C VAL A 82 -8.65 -23.82 11.44
N GLY A 83 -7.59 -24.30 10.80
CA GLY A 83 -6.36 -24.71 11.46
C GLY A 83 -5.54 -23.54 12.00
N VAL A 84 -4.28 -23.84 12.33
CA VAL A 84 -3.36 -22.85 12.91
C VAL A 84 -3.02 -21.77 11.89
N GLU A 85 -2.83 -20.54 12.38
CA GLU A 85 -2.23 -19.47 11.58
C GLU A 85 -0.77 -19.83 11.30
N THR A 86 -0.37 -19.78 10.04
CA THR A 86 1.01 -20.07 9.61
C THR A 86 1.80 -18.82 9.29
N ASN A 87 1.14 -17.81 8.70
CA ASN A 87 1.77 -16.55 8.32
C ASN A 87 0.76 -15.40 8.38
N ARG A 88 1.29 -14.19 8.52
CA ARG A 88 0.58 -12.92 8.32
C ARG A 88 1.53 -11.92 7.66
N TRP A 89 1.01 -11.04 6.82
CA TRP A 89 1.79 -10.00 6.15
C TRP A 89 0.89 -8.83 5.72
N SER A 90 1.52 -7.71 5.35
CA SER A 90 0.84 -6.60 4.71
C SER A 90 1.41 -6.33 3.31
N GLY A 91 0.66 -5.61 2.48
CA GLY A 91 1.10 -5.18 1.16
C GLY A 91 0.52 -3.81 0.81
N GLN A 92 1.15 -3.13 -0.15
CA GLN A 92 0.59 -1.89 -0.69
C GLN A 92 -0.01 -2.12 -2.08
N VAL A 93 -1.21 -1.60 -2.27
CA VAL A 93 -1.93 -1.54 -3.54
C VAL A 93 -2.08 -0.07 -3.95
N MET A 94 -2.04 0.19 -5.25
CA MET A 94 -2.37 1.51 -5.80
C MET A 94 -3.78 1.44 -6.40
N GLU A 95 -4.73 2.09 -5.74
CA GLU A 95 -6.12 2.19 -6.17
C GLU A 95 -6.28 3.37 -7.13
N THR A 96 -6.77 3.15 -8.35
CA THR A 96 -7.06 4.25 -9.28
C THR A 96 -8.44 4.84 -9.01
N VAL A 97 -8.66 6.09 -9.43
CA VAL A 97 -9.94 6.81 -9.34
C VAL A 97 -11.13 6.16 -10.07
N ASP A 98 -10.94 4.99 -10.68
CA ASP A 98 -11.99 4.20 -11.30
C ASP A 98 -11.72 2.69 -11.23
N TYR A 99 -10.76 2.26 -10.39
CA TYR A 99 -10.33 0.88 -10.15
C TYR A 99 -9.79 0.10 -11.38
N ALA A 100 -9.68 0.75 -12.55
CA ALA A 100 -9.04 0.17 -13.71
C ALA A 100 -7.54 0.51 -13.74
N GLY A 101 -6.70 -0.42 -14.19
CA GLY A 101 -5.26 -0.17 -14.33
C GLY A 101 -4.93 1.07 -15.17
N PHE A 102 -3.86 1.78 -14.85
CA PHE A 102 -3.25 2.75 -15.77
C PHE A 102 -2.14 2.05 -16.55
N ILE A 103 -2.46 1.66 -17.79
CA ILE A 103 -1.57 0.86 -18.65
C ILE A 103 -1.52 1.50 -20.03
N GLY A 104 -0.35 1.96 -20.46
CA GLY A 104 -0.18 2.60 -21.75
C GLY A 104 0.93 3.65 -21.77
N ARG A 105 0.81 4.66 -22.63
CA ARG A 105 1.82 5.71 -22.74
C ARG A 105 1.76 6.64 -21.53
N ASN A 106 2.93 7.01 -21.01
CA ASN A 106 3.03 8.00 -19.96
C ASN A 106 2.48 9.35 -20.48
N PRO A 107 1.54 10.01 -19.78
CA PRO A 107 0.99 11.28 -20.24
C PRO A 107 2.09 12.33 -20.48
N GLY A 108 2.08 12.96 -21.66
CA GLY A 108 3.11 13.93 -22.07
C GLY A 108 4.40 13.31 -22.61
N ASN A 109 4.51 11.97 -22.72
CA ASN A 109 5.67 11.30 -23.27
C ASN A 109 5.28 10.16 -24.22
N SER A 110 5.80 10.18 -25.45
CA SER A 110 5.48 9.16 -26.46
C SER A 110 6.39 7.93 -26.43
N ARG A 111 7.46 7.91 -25.62
CA ARG A 111 8.46 6.84 -25.59
C ARG A 111 8.54 6.10 -24.26
N VAL A 112 7.81 6.56 -23.24
CA VAL A 112 7.72 5.92 -21.93
C VAL A 112 6.35 5.28 -21.80
N PHE A 113 6.34 4.02 -21.39
CA PHE A 113 5.12 3.28 -21.06
C PHE A 113 5.05 3.07 -19.56
N VAL A 114 3.83 3.02 -19.02
CA VAL A 114 3.55 2.78 -17.60
C VAL A 114 2.53 1.66 -17.48
N ALA A 115 2.64 0.89 -16.39
CA ALA A 115 1.67 -0.06 -15.93
C ALA A 115 1.62 0.05 -14.40
N THR A 116 0.55 0.62 -13.85
CA THR A 116 0.39 0.89 -12.42
C THR A 116 -1.10 0.98 -12.06
N GLY A 117 -1.41 1.18 -10.79
CA GLY A 117 -2.79 1.40 -10.36
C GLY A 117 -3.65 0.16 -10.50
N ASP A 118 -3.10 -1.02 -10.22
CA ASP A 118 -3.79 -2.27 -10.54
C ASP A 118 -4.97 -2.60 -9.62
N SER A 119 -5.18 -1.85 -8.53
CA SER A 119 -6.37 -1.97 -7.67
C SER A 119 -6.62 -3.41 -7.20
N GLY A 120 -5.53 -4.09 -6.79
CA GLY A 120 -5.53 -5.47 -6.30
C GLY A 120 -5.50 -6.53 -7.41
N GLN A 121 -5.53 -6.13 -8.68
CA GLN A 121 -5.62 -7.02 -9.84
C GLN A 121 -4.30 -7.18 -10.59
N GLY A 122 -3.16 -6.96 -9.93
CA GLY A 122 -1.82 -6.94 -10.56
C GLY A 122 -1.46 -8.18 -11.40
N ILE A 123 -1.92 -9.38 -11.03
CA ILE A 123 -1.66 -10.61 -11.80
C ILE A 123 -2.37 -10.53 -13.17
N THR A 124 -3.65 -10.16 -13.17
CA THR A 124 -4.45 -9.97 -14.38
C THR A 124 -3.95 -8.79 -15.20
N HIS A 125 -3.74 -7.64 -14.55
CA HIS A 125 -3.28 -6.41 -15.18
C HIS A 125 -1.86 -6.54 -15.73
N GLY A 126 -1.00 -7.40 -15.18
CA GLY A 126 0.31 -7.71 -15.74
C GLY A 126 0.23 -8.36 -17.12
N VAL A 127 -0.70 -9.31 -17.32
CA VAL A 127 -0.96 -9.93 -18.62
C VAL A 127 -1.55 -8.91 -19.60
N VAL A 128 -2.53 -8.12 -19.15
CA VAL A 128 -3.11 -7.03 -19.94
C VAL A 128 -2.02 -6.04 -20.38
N ALA A 129 -1.10 -5.69 -19.49
CA ALA A 129 0.00 -4.79 -19.77
C ALA A 129 0.95 -5.34 -20.83
N GLY A 130 1.32 -6.63 -20.74
CA GLY A 130 2.13 -7.28 -21.76
C GLY A 130 1.48 -7.19 -23.15
N LEU A 131 0.20 -7.55 -23.25
CA LEU A 131 -0.53 -7.52 -24.53
C LEU A 131 -0.69 -6.09 -25.07
N LEU A 132 -1.19 -5.17 -24.25
CA LEU A 132 -1.50 -3.81 -24.65
C LEU A 132 -0.24 -3.01 -25.01
N ILE A 133 0.83 -3.09 -24.22
CA ILE A 133 2.06 -2.34 -24.48
C ILE A 133 2.76 -2.89 -25.73
N SER A 134 2.80 -4.22 -25.91
CA SER A 134 3.34 -4.82 -27.13
C SER A 134 2.59 -4.35 -28.39
N ASP A 135 1.26 -4.32 -28.35
CA ASP A 135 0.44 -3.80 -29.45
C ASP A 135 0.73 -2.31 -29.74
N LEU A 136 0.80 -1.47 -28.71
CA LEU A 136 1.11 -0.04 -28.86
C LEU A 136 2.52 0.22 -29.42
N ILE A 137 3.48 -0.67 -29.17
CA ILE A 137 4.85 -0.58 -29.71
C ILE A 137 4.90 -1.05 -31.16
N LEU A 138 4.32 -2.22 -31.47
CA LEU A 138 4.46 -2.87 -32.77
C LEU A 138 3.49 -2.34 -33.83
N LYS A 139 2.25 -2.02 -33.42
CA LYS A 139 1.14 -1.65 -34.31
C LYS A 139 0.74 -0.19 -34.17
N GLY A 140 1.02 0.42 -33.01
CA GLY A 140 0.60 1.78 -32.68
C GLY A 140 -0.84 1.89 -32.14
N GLU A 141 -1.57 0.79 -32.06
CA GLU A 141 -2.96 0.70 -31.61
C GLU A 141 -3.24 -0.61 -30.87
N SER A 142 -4.26 -0.61 -30.00
CA SER A 142 -4.75 -1.79 -29.27
C SER A 142 -6.24 -1.61 -28.98
N PRO A 143 -7.07 -2.67 -29.04
CA PRO A 143 -8.49 -2.58 -28.69
C PRO A 143 -8.73 -2.18 -27.23
N TRP A 144 -7.76 -2.43 -26.34
CA TRP A 144 -7.85 -2.11 -24.91
C TRP A 144 -7.33 -0.72 -24.56
N ARG A 145 -6.80 0.03 -25.53
CA ARG A 145 -6.10 1.31 -25.29
C ARG A 145 -6.98 2.28 -24.52
N GLU A 146 -8.19 2.56 -25.01
CA GLU A 146 -9.06 3.59 -24.44
C GLU A 146 -9.40 3.31 -22.97
N LEU A 147 -9.64 2.05 -22.63
CA LEU A 147 -10.00 1.61 -21.28
C LEU A 147 -8.86 1.85 -20.27
N TYR A 148 -7.62 1.51 -20.65
CA TYR A 148 -6.48 1.55 -19.73
C TYR A 148 -5.59 2.79 -19.87
N GLU A 149 -5.86 3.67 -20.86
CA GLU A 149 -5.06 4.85 -21.16
C GLU A 149 -4.79 5.70 -19.89
N PRO A 150 -3.54 5.91 -19.48
CA PRO A 150 -3.19 6.67 -18.26
C PRO A 150 -3.73 8.11 -18.25
N SER A 151 -3.99 8.69 -19.43
CA SER A 151 -4.55 10.03 -19.58
C SER A 151 -6.09 10.06 -19.57
N ARG A 152 -6.78 8.91 -19.48
CA ARG A 152 -8.24 8.82 -19.52
C ARG A 152 -8.92 9.72 -18.49
N LYS A 153 -10.14 10.13 -18.83
CA LYS A 153 -11.03 10.91 -17.97
C LYS A 153 -12.34 10.14 -17.84
N THR A 154 -12.69 9.75 -16.63
CA THR A 154 -13.94 9.05 -16.33
C THR A 154 -14.85 9.97 -15.53
N ALA A 155 -16.15 9.95 -15.82
CA ALA A 155 -17.11 10.86 -15.16
C ALA A 155 -17.27 10.55 -13.66
N ARG A 156 -17.14 9.28 -13.27
CA ARG A 156 -17.18 8.80 -11.87
C ARG A 156 -15.96 9.26 -11.06
N ALA A 157 -14.81 9.46 -11.71
CA ALA A 157 -13.55 9.80 -11.04
C ALA A 157 -13.52 11.20 -10.41
N ILE A 158 -14.47 12.11 -10.70
CA ILE A 158 -14.41 13.48 -10.19
C ILE A 158 -14.61 13.52 -8.66
N GLY A 159 -15.52 12.72 -8.13
CA GLY A 159 -15.79 12.65 -6.69
C GLY A 159 -14.64 12.00 -5.92
N GLU A 160 -14.23 10.81 -6.36
CA GLU A 160 -13.11 10.06 -5.78
C GLU A 160 -11.78 10.83 -5.89
N TYR A 161 -11.53 11.53 -7.00
CA TYR A 161 -10.35 12.38 -7.14
C TYR A 161 -10.25 13.45 -6.04
N LEU A 162 -11.37 14.07 -5.64
CA LEU A 162 -11.37 15.09 -4.59
C LEU A 162 -11.10 14.49 -3.21
N SER A 163 -11.74 13.36 -2.87
CA SER A 163 -11.52 12.69 -1.58
C SER A 163 -10.11 12.10 -1.46
N GLU A 164 -9.54 11.60 -2.55
CA GLU A 164 -8.19 11.04 -2.54
C GLU A 164 -7.10 12.11 -2.43
N ASN A 165 -7.25 13.24 -3.12
CA ASN A 165 -6.27 14.33 -3.03
C ASN A 165 -6.37 15.13 -1.71
N ALA A 166 -7.45 14.98 -0.93
CA ALA A 166 -7.57 15.59 0.39
C ALA A 166 -6.44 15.14 1.35
N THR A 167 -5.96 13.91 1.21
CA THR A 167 -4.82 13.38 1.97
C THR A 167 -3.58 14.27 1.82
N ALA A 168 -3.26 14.70 0.60
CA ALA A 168 -2.09 15.55 0.37
C ALA A 168 -2.21 16.90 1.08
N ILE A 169 -3.40 17.52 1.05
CA ILE A 169 -3.68 18.78 1.75
C ILE A 169 -3.52 18.59 3.27
N LYS A 170 -4.06 17.50 3.82
CA LYS A 170 -3.93 17.15 5.24
C LYS A 170 -2.45 16.99 5.62
N SER A 171 -1.67 16.27 4.82
CA SER A 171 -0.23 16.08 5.06
C SER A 171 0.54 17.41 5.06
N PHE A 172 0.21 18.36 4.19
CA PHE A 172 0.85 19.69 4.24
C PHE A 172 0.47 20.50 5.48
N ALA A 173 -0.71 20.29 6.07
CA ALA A 173 -1.08 20.91 7.34
C ALA A 173 -0.24 20.39 8.52
N GLU A 174 0.42 19.23 8.40
CA GLU A 174 1.24 18.68 9.48
C GLU A 174 2.55 19.44 9.71
N TYR A 175 2.97 20.28 8.76
CA TYR A 175 4.08 21.22 8.94
C TYR A 175 3.86 22.19 10.10
N ILE A 176 2.61 22.57 10.36
CA ILE A 176 2.27 23.47 11.46
C ILE A 176 1.90 22.70 12.75
N ALA A 177 1.51 21.43 12.63
CA ALA A 177 1.13 20.59 13.77
C ALA A 177 2.31 20.25 14.71
N PRO A 178 2.07 19.97 16.01
CA PRO A 178 3.09 19.44 16.93
C PRO A 178 3.65 18.10 16.46
N GLY A 179 4.84 17.71 16.93
CA GLY A 179 5.32 16.32 16.78
C GLY A 179 4.40 15.32 17.48
N GLU A 180 4.50 14.04 17.14
CA GLU A 180 3.81 12.96 17.84
C GLU A 180 4.34 12.80 19.27
N ILE A 181 5.63 13.09 19.45
CA ILE A 181 6.30 13.18 20.75
C ILE A 181 7.14 14.45 20.85
N ASP A 182 7.37 14.90 22.09
CA ASP A 182 8.11 16.15 22.36
C ASP A 182 9.63 16.01 22.23
N SER A 183 10.17 14.80 22.33
CA SER A 183 11.61 14.52 22.24
C SER A 183 11.87 13.07 21.82
N VAL A 184 12.96 12.86 21.09
CA VAL A 184 13.51 11.53 20.73
C VAL A 184 13.89 10.68 21.95
N ASP A 185 14.07 11.29 23.12
CA ASP A 185 14.36 10.58 24.38
C ASP A 185 13.17 9.75 24.87
N LYS A 186 11.96 10.05 24.39
CA LYS A 186 10.75 9.28 24.70
C LYS A 186 10.62 8.02 23.83
N LEU A 187 11.41 7.87 22.76
CA LEU A 187 11.39 6.67 21.92
C LEU A 187 12.05 5.50 22.64
N ARG A 188 11.31 4.39 22.77
CA ARG A 188 11.85 3.11 23.23
C ARG A 188 12.52 2.36 22.07
N PRO A 189 13.41 1.40 22.36
CA PRO A 189 13.94 0.50 21.34
C PRO A 189 12.82 -0.17 20.52
N GLY A 190 12.95 -0.15 19.20
CA GLY A 190 11.97 -0.66 18.24
C GLY A 190 10.87 0.33 17.84
N GLU A 191 10.86 1.56 18.37
CA GLU A 191 9.84 2.57 18.08
C GLU A 191 10.33 3.64 17.10
N GLY A 192 9.41 4.09 16.25
CA GLY A 192 9.58 5.28 15.43
C GLY A 192 8.47 6.30 15.70
N ALA A 193 8.81 7.59 15.57
CA ALA A 193 7.85 8.68 15.65
C ALA A 193 8.33 9.93 14.88
N ILE A 194 7.39 10.82 14.59
CA ILE A 194 7.68 12.16 14.06
C ILE A 194 7.89 13.14 15.21
N VAL A 195 9.10 13.68 15.32
CA VAL A 195 9.49 14.64 16.37
C VAL A 195 9.67 16.02 15.76
N ARG A 196 9.34 17.06 16.52
CA ARG A 196 9.62 18.45 16.11
C ARG A 196 10.96 18.90 16.69
N GLU A 197 11.92 19.22 15.84
CA GLU A 197 13.19 19.87 16.22
C GLU A 197 13.22 21.29 15.65
N GLY A 198 12.85 22.29 16.47
CA GLY A 198 12.77 23.69 16.03
C GLY A 198 11.69 23.90 14.95
N LEU A 199 12.12 24.34 13.76
CA LEU A 199 11.21 24.58 12.62
C LEU A 199 11.03 23.34 11.73
N THR A 200 11.83 22.29 11.91
CA THR A 200 11.77 21.08 11.10
C THR A 200 11.08 19.92 11.83
N LYS A 201 10.66 18.94 11.05
CA LYS A 201 10.09 17.69 11.51
C LYS A 201 11.04 16.57 11.12
N ILE A 202 11.36 15.73 12.10
CA ILE A 202 12.27 14.62 11.92
C ILE A 202 11.49 13.30 12.06
N ALA A 203 11.79 12.37 11.17
CA ALA A 203 11.46 10.97 11.31
C ALA A 203 12.57 10.33 12.16
N ALA A 204 12.23 9.94 13.39
CA ALA A 204 13.16 9.38 14.35
C ALA A 204 12.78 7.94 14.67
N PHE A 205 13.76 7.03 14.59
CA PHE A 205 13.59 5.62 14.94
C PHE A 205 14.72 5.21 15.88
N ARG A 206 14.39 4.45 16.93
CA ARG A 206 15.38 3.83 17.80
C ARG A 206 15.40 2.33 17.56
N ASP A 207 16.55 1.79 17.16
CA ASP A 207 16.66 0.34 16.97
C ASP A 207 16.65 -0.43 18.30
N ASP A 208 16.63 -1.76 18.20
CA ASP A 208 16.56 -2.66 19.35
C ASP A 208 17.84 -2.57 20.24
N ASP A 209 18.97 -2.15 19.67
CA ASP A 209 20.24 -1.92 20.37
C ASP A 209 20.35 -0.51 21.00
N GLY A 210 19.36 0.36 20.74
CA GLY A 210 19.26 1.73 21.27
C GLY A 210 19.84 2.82 20.37
N THR A 211 20.39 2.48 19.20
CA THR A 211 20.89 3.42 18.20
C THR A 211 19.75 4.28 17.68
N LEU A 212 19.95 5.60 17.65
CA LEU A 212 18.97 6.54 17.15
C LEU A 212 19.25 6.91 15.69
N TYR A 213 18.27 6.67 14.83
CA TYR A 213 18.24 7.10 13.43
C TYR A 213 17.36 8.33 13.32
N LYS A 214 17.90 9.41 12.72
CA LYS A 214 17.17 10.65 12.45
C LYS A 214 17.26 11.01 10.98
N ARG A 215 16.12 11.27 10.36
CA ARG A 215 15.99 11.75 8.97
C ARG A 215 14.96 12.85 8.89
N SER A 216 14.97 13.61 7.80
CA SER A 216 13.88 14.52 7.51
C SER A 216 12.56 13.74 7.42
N ALA A 217 11.50 14.26 8.06
CA ALA A 217 10.16 13.69 7.90
C ALA A 217 9.57 13.96 6.51
N ALA A 218 10.15 14.89 5.73
CA ALA A 218 9.63 15.26 4.43
C ALA A 218 10.01 14.24 3.35
N CYS A 219 9.00 13.60 2.77
CA CYS A 219 9.16 12.69 1.63
C CYS A 219 9.83 13.41 0.45
N THR A 220 10.86 12.78 -0.13
CA THR A 220 11.62 13.33 -1.27
C THR A 220 10.85 13.38 -2.59
N HIS A 221 9.62 12.87 -2.65
CA HIS A 221 8.76 13.01 -3.83
C HIS A 221 8.17 14.42 -3.95
N ILE A 222 7.32 14.82 -3.00
CA ILE A 222 6.64 16.14 -3.01
C ILE A 222 6.59 16.82 -1.64
N GLY A 223 7.30 16.30 -0.63
CA GLY A 223 7.41 16.91 0.69
C GLY A 223 6.31 16.55 1.69
N CYS A 224 5.43 15.57 1.42
CA CYS A 224 4.51 15.11 2.45
C CYS A 224 5.29 14.50 3.63
N HIS A 225 4.81 14.71 4.87
CA HIS A 225 5.40 13.99 5.99
C HIS A 225 5.16 12.49 5.88
N VAL A 226 6.19 11.72 6.20
CA VAL A 226 6.10 10.28 6.36
C VAL A 226 5.55 9.93 7.75
N HIS A 227 5.00 8.73 7.89
CA HIS A 227 4.52 8.19 9.16
C HIS A 227 5.17 6.84 9.45
N TRP A 228 5.32 6.52 10.74
CA TRP A 228 5.89 5.25 11.15
C TRP A 228 4.91 4.10 10.86
N ASN A 229 5.44 3.01 10.30
CA ASN A 229 4.74 1.74 10.15
C ASN A 229 5.43 0.72 11.06
N SER A 230 4.79 0.40 12.19
CA SER A 230 5.37 -0.48 13.20
C SER A 230 5.45 -1.94 12.74
N LEU A 231 4.56 -2.37 11.85
CA LEU A 231 4.54 -3.73 11.31
C LEU A 231 5.74 -4.00 10.40
N GLU A 232 5.95 -3.14 9.41
CA GLU A 232 7.02 -3.30 8.40
C GLU A 232 8.34 -2.62 8.83
N ARG A 233 8.33 -1.89 9.95
CA ARG A 233 9.45 -1.09 10.48
C ARG A 233 10.01 -0.14 9.42
N CYS A 234 9.13 0.62 8.79
CA CYS A 234 9.46 1.57 7.73
C CYS A 234 8.69 2.89 7.86
N TRP A 235 9.02 3.84 7.00
CA TRP A 235 8.37 5.14 6.91
C TRP A 235 7.47 5.20 5.68
N ASP A 236 6.17 5.38 5.90
CA ASP A 236 5.14 5.38 4.87
C ASP A 236 4.72 6.82 4.53
N CYS A 237 4.79 7.20 3.26
CA CYS A 237 4.28 8.49 2.76
C CYS A 237 2.82 8.35 2.32
N PRO A 238 1.87 9.03 3.00
CA PRO A 238 0.44 8.82 2.79
C PRO A 238 -0.08 9.44 1.49
N CYS A 239 0.68 10.36 0.89
CA CYS A 239 0.25 11.07 -0.31
C CYS A 239 0.24 10.19 -1.55
N HIS A 240 1.33 9.46 -1.79
CA HIS A 240 1.53 8.72 -3.03
C HIS A 240 2.21 7.34 -2.84
N GLY A 241 2.39 6.90 -1.60
CA GLY A 241 2.79 5.53 -1.27
C GLY A 241 4.29 5.28 -1.28
N SER A 242 5.12 6.33 -1.22
CA SER A 242 6.56 6.11 -1.07
C SER A 242 6.88 5.51 0.28
N HIS A 243 7.75 4.50 0.31
CA HIS A 243 8.24 3.90 1.55
C HIS A 243 9.74 4.13 1.69
N PHE A 244 10.19 4.33 2.92
CA PHE A 244 11.60 4.48 3.24
C PHE A 244 12.01 3.56 4.38
N ALA A 245 13.20 2.99 4.31
CA ALA A 245 13.78 2.22 5.41
C ALA A 245 14.07 3.14 6.60
N ILE A 246 14.37 2.54 7.76
CA ILE A 246 14.70 3.27 9.00
C ILE A 246 15.83 4.29 8.83
N ASP A 247 16.76 4.03 7.91
CA ASP A 247 17.90 4.90 7.59
C ASP A 247 17.59 5.93 6.50
N GLY A 248 16.34 6.01 6.05
CA GLY A 248 15.86 6.91 5.00
C GLY A 248 16.00 6.37 3.58
N THR A 249 16.59 5.19 3.35
CA THR A 249 16.73 4.61 2.00
C THR A 249 15.36 4.42 1.35
N ALA A 250 15.19 4.85 0.11
CA ALA A 250 13.94 4.65 -0.63
C ALA A 250 13.71 3.15 -0.91
N LEU A 251 12.59 2.62 -0.43
CA LEU A 251 12.16 1.22 -0.62
C LEU A 251 11.08 1.09 -1.68
N ASN A 252 10.16 2.05 -1.73
CA ASN A 252 9.07 2.06 -2.69
C ASN A 252 8.87 3.48 -3.24
N GLY A 253 8.63 3.56 -4.55
CA GLY A 253 8.41 4.83 -5.25
C GLY A 253 7.08 5.49 -4.91
N PRO A 254 6.79 6.68 -5.46
CA PRO A 254 7.53 7.38 -6.51
C PRO A 254 8.84 8.06 -6.08
N ALA A 255 9.12 8.23 -4.80
CA ALA A 255 10.41 8.72 -4.34
C ALA A 255 11.55 7.77 -4.77
N VAL A 256 12.62 8.32 -5.34
CA VAL A 256 13.83 7.56 -5.75
C VAL A 256 15.08 7.98 -4.96
N SER A 257 14.98 9.07 -4.20
CA SER A 257 16.06 9.58 -3.36
C SER A 257 15.79 9.26 -1.90
N PRO A 258 16.82 8.96 -1.10
CA PRO A 258 16.63 8.73 0.33
C PRO A 258 16.14 10.00 1.04
N LEU A 259 15.49 9.84 2.19
CA LEU A 259 15.20 10.97 3.09
C LEU A 259 16.50 11.69 3.46
N ALA A 260 16.44 13.02 3.52
CA ALA A 260 17.61 13.83 3.85
C ALA A 260 18.14 13.50 5.25
N SER A 261 19.46 13.51 5.40
CA SER A 261 20.13 13.45 6.70
C SER A 261 19.92 14.76 7.46
N GLU A 262 19.69 14.65 8.76
CA GLU A 262 19.68 15.77 9.72
C GLU A 262 20.96 15.73 10.57
#